data_AF-A0A9P7MMR6-F1
#
_entry.id   AF-A0A9P7MMR6-F1
#
_cell.length_a   1.000
_cell.length_b   1.000
_cell.length_c   1.000
_cell.angle_alpha   90.00
_cell.angle_beta   90.00
_cell.angle_gamma   90.00
#
_symmetry.space_group_name_H-M   'P 1'
#
loop_
_entity.id
_entity.type
_entity.pdbx_description
1 polymer ?
#
loop_
_entity_poly.entity_id
_entity_poly.type
_entity_poly.pdbx_seq_one_letter_code
_entity_poly.pdbx_strand_id
1 'polypeptide(L)'
;MPNTGRPSQDCHLCRRRRVKCDLARPGCQRCVKYGVECPGYREQHELVFRNADPTAVAKRKKRASAKVTGQDGTKAGSKPSRSQASSSKATTSRAASSSSATTTVFELDPNASLSSALLSLPPSPAASSPSSLSSWSSSSSSSSSSSDDTRPPLPRGLTDHWTNHSVPILLTIYSTFGFLHDLYKTNPGNGPLIWAAHLFSRTYVTNIRYPVHVCNESALETQRELGTYMGKTLSAVNAALNDPAGAFRDDVLATVWILANYELLVGSVNRAGLSSPWHLHTRGLNSILQTRGVDQLNTFKGRMAFWPCFNIIQIQAMVSITECPPESDTWLGIIKNSLYEGEEHSLHVSVYIKTCTHIMAAVSGLLRQRDFTAAAAQYESLVQQLEVAGGQVDDFVATGVDCTQELAFYLRNLYWGAVIKGHTYILYLANFLTHDACGRLPPAQLSARRAHCLRKIRAAAQCIIESNLAALSNLRAQQDRSPRILFDALRMVWSLTAVHVSAPALAEQRSQAQAALMFIGKEIGVRQALHTGVEGGALPPEARLPLRLEVGEDATPAFVD
;
A
#
# COMPACT_ATOMS: atom_id res chain seq x y z
N MET A 1 -24.60 4.52 -37.50
CA MET A 1 -24.89 3.72 -36.29
C MET A 1 -23.91 2.55 -36.22
N PRO A 2 -23.17 2.36 -35.12
CA PRO A 2 -22.52 1.07 -34.82
C PRO A 2 -23.59 0.04 -34.42
N ASN A 3 -23.33 -1.25 -34.67
CA ASN A 3 -24.34 -2.30 -34.55
C ASN A 3 -24.42 -2.83 -33.09
N THR A 4 -25.54 -2.57 -32.39
CA THR A 4 -25.76 -2.90 -30.98
C THR A 4 -26.14 -4.38 -30.73
N GLY A 5 -25.51 -5.30 -31.47
CA GLY A 5 -25.74 -6.74 -31.33
C GLY A 5 -25.17 -7.30 -30.02
N ARG A 6 -25.83 -8.33 -29.45
CA ARG A 6 -25.39 -9.04 -28.24
C ARG A 6 -23.94 -9.55 -28.41
N PRO A 7 -23.00 -9.25 -27.49
CA PRO A 7 -21.59 -9.61 -27.67
C PRO A 7 -21.36 -11.11 -27.91
N SER A 8 -20.57 -11.44 -28.95
CA SER A 8 -20.30 -12.83 -29.30
C SER A 8 -19.65 -13.61 -28.15
N GLN A 9 -20.03 -14.88 -28.03
CA GLN A 9 -19.60 -15.81 -26.97
C GLN A 9 -18.36 -16.62 -27.35
N ASP A 10 -17.83 -16.42 -28.56
CA ASP A 10 -16.62 -17.07 -29.05
C ASP A 10 -15.43 -16.83 -28.12
N CYS A 11 -14.51 -17.80 -28.03
CA CYS A 11 -13.23 -17.60 -27.34
C CYS A 11 -12.46 -16.43 -27.98
N HIS A 12 -11.60 -15.76 -27.19
CA HIS A 12 -10.97 -14.51 -27.62
C HIS A 12 -10.16 -14.68 -28.92
N LEU A 13 -9.55 -15.84 -29.15
CA LEU A 13 -8.82 -16.15 -30.39
C LEU A 13 -9.75 -16.41 -31.59
N CYS A 14 -10.83 -17.20 -31.43
CA CYS A 14 -11.79 -17.42 -32.52
C CYS A 14 -12.45 -16.11 -32.95
N ARG A 15 -12.83 -15.26 -31.98
CA ARG A 15 -13.35 -13.92 -32.22
C ARG A 15 -12.34 -13.04 -32.99
N ARG A 16 -11.07 -13.00 -32.56
CA ARG A 16 -10.00 -12.25 -33.24
C ARG A 16 -9.79 -12.73 -34.68
N ARG A 17 -9.77 -14.06 -34.88
CA ARG A 17 -9.64 -14.71 -36.21
C ARG A 17 -10.91 -14.68 -37.06
N ARG A 18 -12.02 -14.14 -36.52
CA ARG A 18 -13.36 -14.10 -37.17
C ARG A 18 -13.87 -15.47 -37.61
N VAL A 19 -13.48 -16.54 -36.91
CA VAL A 19 -13.96 -17.91 -37.13
C VAL A 19 -14.93 -18.32 -36.03
N LYS A 20 -15.99 -19.05 -36.39
CA LYS A 20 -16.99 -19.53 -35.43
C LYS A 20 -16.34 -20.48 -34.42
N CYS A 21 -16.53 -20.20 -33.12
CA CYS A 21 -16.04 -21.05 -32.05
C CYS A 21 -16.97 -22.26 -31.81
N ASP A 22 -16.40 -23.37 -31.36
CA ASP A 22 -17.13 -24.57 -30.94
C ASP A 22 -17.59 -24.54 -29.46
N LEU A 23 -17.14 -23.55 -28.68
CA LEU A 23 -17.53 -23.28 -27.29
C LEU A 23 -17.20 -24.40 -26.26
N ALA A 24 -16.37 -25.39 -26.63
CA ALA A 24 -15.94 -26.43 -25.69
C ALA A 24 -15.09 -25.88 -24.53
N ARG A 25 -15.28 -26.41 -23.32
CA ARG A 25 -14.46 -26.11 -22.13
C ARG A 25 -13.57 -27.31 -21.79
N PRO A 26 -12.35 -27.12 -21.23
CA PRO A 26 -11.75 -25.83 -20.84
C PRO A 26 -11.33 -24.95 -22.03
N GLY A 27 -10.98 -25.55 -23.17
CA GLY A 27 -10.59 -24.81 -24.38
C GLY A 27 -11.29 -25.32 -25.65
N CYS A 28 -11.49 -24.41 -26.63
CA CYS A 28 -12.17 -24.76 -27.88
C CYS A 28 -11.28 -25.61 -28.80
N GLN A 29 -11.89 -26.59 -29.46
CA GLN A 29 -11.23 -27.50 -30.41
C GLN A 29 -10.63 -26.75 -31.60
N ARG A 30 -11.17 -25.57 -31.96
CA ARG A 30 -10.60 -24.70 -33.01
C ARG A 30 -9.28 -24.01 -32.63
N CYS A 31 -8.95 -23.90 -31.33
CA CYS A 31 -7.65 -23.43 -30.85
C CYS A 31 -6.66 -24.59 -30.78
N VAL A 32 -7.07 -25.74 -30.22
CA VAL A 32 -6.26 -26.97 -30.17
C VAL A 32 -5.79 -27.39 -31.57
N LYS A 33 -6.69 -27.44 -32.56
CA LYS A 33 -6.34 -27.72 -33.97
C LYS A 33 -5.58 -26.59 -34.70
N TYR A 34 -5.28 -25.50 -34.00
CA TYR A 34 -4.44 -24.39 -34.50
C TYR A 34 -3.09 -24.33 -33.77
N GLY A 35 -2.77 -25.32 -32.94
CA GLY A 35 -1.46 -25.43 -32.27
C GLY A 35 -1.24 -24.42 -31.14
N VAL A 36 -2.30 -23.82 -30.61
CA VAL A 36 -2.21 -22.81 -29.53
C VAL A 36 -3.25 -23.05 -28.46
N GLU A 37 -2.90 -22.71 -27.22
CA GLU A 37 -3.82 -22.77 -26.09
C GLU A 37 -5.01 -21.83 -26.28
N CYS A 38 -6.19 -22.23 -25.79
CA CYS A 38 -7.41 -21.43 -25.94
C CYS A 38 -7.45 -20.33 -24.87
N PRO A 39 -7.42 -19.03 -25.23
CA PRO A 39 -7.33 -17.92 -24.27
C PRO A 39 -8.69 -17.59 -23.62
N GLY A 40 -9.38 -18.61 -23.10
CA GLY A 40 -10.67 -18.49 -22.42
C GLY A 40 -11.82 -17.95 -23.29
N TYR A 41 -12.94 -17.71 -22.61
CA TYR A 41 -14.17 -17.15 -23.17
C TYR A 41 -14.47 -15.81 -22.51
N ARG A 42 -15.11 -14.89 -23.23
CA ARG A 42 -15.59 -13.64 -22.62
C ARG A 42 -16.60 -13.97 -21.54
N GLU A 43 -16.26 -13.65 -20.30
CA GLU A 43 -17.16 -13.87 -19.18
C GLU A 43 -18.32 -12.87 -19.23
N GLN A 44 -19.55 -13.38 -19.21
CA GLN A 44 -20.74 -12.57 -19.49
C GLN A 44 -21.06 -11.57 -18.35
N HIS A 45 -20.33 -11.68 -17.22
CA HIS A 45 -20.42 -10.79 -16.06
C HIS A 45 -19.52 -9.53 -16.16
N GLU A 46 -18.58 -9.46 -17.11
CA GLU A 46 -17.67 -8.31 -17.28
C GLU A 46 -18.36 -6.99 -17.66
N LEU A 47 -19.65 -7.02 -18.03
CA LEU A 47 -20.44 -5.87 -18.48
C LEU A 47 -21.55 -5.45 -17.51
N VAL A 48 -21.71 -6.11 -16.36
CA VAL A 48 -22.76 -5.79 -15.39
C VAL A 48 -22.26 -5.96 -13.95
N PHE A 49 -21.70 -4.90 -13.38
CA PHE A 49 -21.63 -4.78 -11.91
C PHE A 49 -23.07 -4.71 -11.37
N ARG A 50 -23.39 -5.53 -10.37
CA ARG A 50 -24.68 -5.51 -9.67
C ARG A 50 -24.44 -5.16 -8.22
N ASN A 51 -24.93 -4.01 -7.79
CA ASN A 51 -25.00 -3.66 -6.38
C ASN A 51 -25.86 -4.70 -5.66
N ALA A 52 -25.28 -5.35 -4.66
CA ALA A 52 -25.92 -6.40 -3.88
C ALA A 52 -26.48 -5.81 -2.59
N ASP A 53 -27.75 -5.39 -2.63
CA ASP A 53 -28.53 -5.10 -1.43
C ASP A 53 -28.45 -6.32 -0.47
N PRO A 54 -28.05 -6.16 0.80
CA PRO A 54 -27.95 -7.25 1.76
C PRO A 54 -29.24 -8.09 1.89
N THR A 55 -30.41 -7.45 1.77
CA THR A 55 -31.72 -8.12 1.81
C THR A 55 -31.96 -9.00 0.58
N ALA A 56 -31.41 -8.62 -0.59
CA ALA A 56 -31.46 -9.41 -1.80
C ALA A 56 -30.52 -10.63 -1.72
N VAL A 57 -29.35 -10.50 -1.08
CA VAL A 57 -28.44 -11.63 -0.81
C VAL A 57 -29.12 -12.65 0.12
N ALA A 58 -29.78 -12.20 1.19
CA ALA A 58 -30.53 -13.07 2.09
C ALA A 58 -31.67 -13.82 1.37
N LYS A 59 -32.48 -13.12 0.57
CA LYS A 59 -33.53 -13.74 -0.27
C LYS A 59 -32.95 -14.73 -1.29
N ARG A 60 -31.74 -14.49 -1.82
CA ARG A 60 -31.06 -15.39 -2.76
C ARG A 60 -30.52 -16.65 -2.09
N LYS A 61 -29.94 -16.57 -0.89
CA LYS A 61 -29.59 -17.76 -0.07
C LYS A 61 -30.84 -18.62 0.18
N LYS A 62 -31.94 -18.01 0.65
CA LYS A 62 -33.19 -18.73 0.95
C LYS A 62 -33.83 -19.41 -0.28
N ARG A 63 -33.67 -18.84 -1.48
CA ARG A 63 -34.09 -19.48 -2.75
C ARG A 63 -33.12 -20.53 -3.30
N ALA A 64 -31.85 -20.50 -2.93
CA ALA A 64 -30.87 -21.52 -3.35
C ALA A 64 -31.09 -22.84 -2.59
N SER A 65 -31.27 -22.77 -1.27
CA SER A 65 -31.55 -23.95 -0.43
C SER A 65 -32.81 -24.70 -0.87
N ALA A 66 -33.84 -23.98 -1.33
CA ALA A 66 -35.10 -24.56 -1.79
C ALA A 66 -35.01 -25.27 -3.17
N LYS A 67 -33.85 -25.30 -3.84
CA LYS A 67 -33.67 -25.92 -5.16
C LYS A 67 -32.74 -27.15 -5.17
N VAL A 68 -32.37 -27.67 -4.00
CA VAL A 68 -31.55 -28.89 -3.86
C VAL A 68 -32.42 -30.14 -3.68
N THR A 69 -33.66 -29.98 -3.19
CA THR A 69 -34.65 -31.05 -3.04
C THR A 69 -35.69 -31.00 -4.16
N GLY A 70 -35.39 -31.62 -5.33
CA GLY A 70 -36.25 -31.46 -6.51
C GLY A 70 -35.91 -32.31 -7.74
N GLN A 71 -35.94 -33.64 -7.56
CA GLN A 71 -36.10 -34.70 -8.58
C GLN A 71 -35.13 -34.81 -9.78
N ASP A 72 -34.53 -36.00 -9.83
CA ASP A 72 -34.02 -36.73 -10.99
C ASP A 72 -35.11 -36.96 -12.07
N GLY A 73 -34.71 -37.21 -13.33
CA GLY A 73 -35.62 -37.40 -14.47
C GLY A 73 -34.90 -37.53 -15.83
N THR A 74 -35.20 -38.58 -16.60
CA THR A 74 -34.31 -39.08 -17.68
C THR A 74 -34.71 -38.75 -19.13
N LYS A 75 -33.75 -38.97 -20.05
CA LYS A 75 -33.83 -39.31 -21.50
C LYS A 75 -33.87 -38.21 -22.60
N ALA A 76 -32.76 -38.21 -23.35
CA ALA A 76 -32.63 -38.37 -24.83
C ALA A 76 -33.25 -37.35 -25.83
N GLY A 77 -32.53 -37.08 -26.95
CA GLY A 77 -33.12 -36.52 -28.19
C GLY A 77 -32.23 -35.61 -29.07
N SER A 78 -31.66 -36.19 -30.14
CA SER A 78 -31.40 -35.65 -31.50
C SER A 78 -31.19 -34.14 -31.81
N LYS A 79 -30.16 -33.84 -32.62
CA LYS A 79 -30.07 -32.71 -33.59
C LYS A 79 -30.74 -33.12 -34.94
N PRO A 80 -30.79 -32.34 -36.05
CA PRO A 80 -30.26 -30.99 -36.38
C PRO A 80 -31.35 -30.07 -37.04
N SER A 81 -31.20 -29.10 -37.97
CA SER A 81 -30.09 -28.41 -38.69
C SER A 81 -30.55 -27.04 -39.26
N ARG A 82 -29.61 -26.17 -39.70
CA ARG A 82 -29.77 -25.11 -40.76
C ARG A 82 -30.75 -23.93 -40.41
N SER A 83 -30.78 -22.76 -41.06
CA SER A 83 -29.98 -22.10 -42.15
C SER A 83 -29.76 -20.59 -41.77
N GLN A 84 -28.75 -19.84 -42.26
CA GLN A 84 -28.75 -18.90 -43.42
C GLN A 84 -29.97 -17.95 -43.55
N ALA A 85 -29.84 -16.66 -43.93
CA ALA A 85 -28.65 -15.81 -44.21
C ALA A 85 -29.00 -14.29 -44.27
N SER A 86 -28.00 -13.45 -44.64
CA SER A 86 -28.11 -12.19 -45.41
C SER A 86 -29.06 -11.08 -44.92
N SER A 87 -28.55 -9.99 -44.34
CA SER A 87 -28.19 -8.71 -45.04
C SER A 87 -29.27 -7.62 -44.83
N SER A 88 -29.10 -6.31 -45.05
CA SER A 88 -28.11 -5.53 -45.82
C SER A 88 -27.72 -4.18 -45.14
N LYS A 89 -26.85 -3.40 -45.82
CA LYS A 89 -26.47 -1.99 -45.57
C LYS A 89 -27.72 -1.06 -45.57
N ALA A 90 -27.75 0.16 -45.03
CA ALA A 90 -26.86 1.33 -45.24
C ALA A 90 -26.88 2.30 -44.02
N THR A 91 -25.82 3.08 -43.69
CA THR A 91 -25.41 4.41 -44.25
C THR A 91 -26.55 5.45 -44.12
N THR A 92 -26.43 6.59 -43.42
CA THR A 92 -25.48 7.71 -43.67
C THR A 92 -25.25 8.66 -42.47
N SER A 93 -24.13 9.43 -42.55
CA SER A 93 -23.91 10.89 -42.26
C SER A 93 -24.32 11.55 -40.91
N ARG A 94 -23.41 12.29 -40.22
CA ARG A 94 -23.17 13.78 -40.19
C ARG A 94 -24.20 14.58 -39.35
N ALA A 95 -23.86 15.68 -38.64
CA ALA A 95 -22.58 16.39 -38.40
C ALA A 95 -22.56 17.08 -37.00
N ALA A 96 -21.56 17.95 -36.74
CA ALA A 96 -21.40 18.79 -35.54
C ALA A 96 -22.50 19.89 -35.42
N SER A 97 -22.70 20.54 -34.26
CA SER A 97 -21.95 21.73 -33.77
C SER A 97 -22.40 22.00 -32.30
N SER A 98 -21.61 22.37 -31.28
CA SER A 98 -20.49 23.32 -31.08
C SER A 98 -20.89 24.79 -30.81
N SER A 99 -21.04 25.13 -29.52
CA SER A 99 -20.89 26.47 -28.89
C SER A 99 -20.99 26.24 -27.37
N SER A 100 -20.06 26.66 -26.49
CA SER A 100 -19.35 27.93 -26.22
C SER A 100 -19.98 28.70 -25.06
N ALA A 101 -19.13 29.35 -24.26
CA ALA A 101 -19.43 29.78 -22.90
C ALA A 101 -19.87 31.26 -22.79
N THR A 102 -20.25 31.68 -21.59
CA THR A 102 -20.25 33.08 -21.19
C THR A 102 -19.82 33.17 -19.72
N THR A 103 -18.97 34.15 -19.41
CA THR A 103 -18.37 34.39 -18.09
C THR A 103 -19.00 35.63 -17.46
N THR A 104 -19.20 35.63 -16.14
CA THR A 104 -19.38 36.85 -15.35
C THR A 104 -18.51 36.78 -14.10
N VAL A 105 -18.03 37.94 -13.66
CA VAL A 105 -17.16 38.17 -12.50
C VAL A 105 -17.72 39.40 -11.78
N PHE A 106 -17.68 39.41 -10.44
CA PHE A 106 -17.68 40.65 -9.65
C PHE A 106 -16.94 40.43 -8.32
N GLU A 107 -16.58 41.54 -7.66
CA GLU A 107 -15.46 41.62 -6.71
C GLU A 107 -15.86 41.57 -5.22
N LEU A 108 -14.84 41.66 -4.36
CA LEU A 108 -14.89 41.68 -2.90
C LEU A 108 -14.80 43.13 -2.37
N ASP A 109 -15.24 43.37 -1.12
CA ASP A 109 -14.51 44.22 -0.15
C ASP A 109 -15.05 44.01 1.30
N PRO A 110 -14.42 44.52 2.39
CA PRO A 110 -14.28 43.75 3.64
C PRO A 110 -14.63 44.52 4.96
N ASN A 111 -14.19 43.97 6.11
CA ASN A 111 -14.37 44.42 7.52
C ASN A 111 -15.81 44.29 8.08
N ALA A 112 -16.08 43.77 9.28
CA ALA A 112 -15.34 43.91 10.54
C ALA A 112 -15.73 42.87 11.64
N SER A 113 -14.72 42.45 12.42
CA SER A 113 -14.71 42.19 13.89
C SER A 113 -15.66 41.20 14.62
N LEU A 114 -15.14 40.68 15.74
CA LEU A 114 -15.70 39.63 16.61
C LEU A 114 -16.63 40.18 17.72
N SER A 115 -17.55 39.34 18.22
CA SER A 115 -17.99 39.29 19.63
C SER A 115 -18.72 37.97 19.97
N SER A 116 -18.72 37.59 21.25
CA SER A 116 -19.14 36.27 21.75
C SER A 116 -20.48 36.28 22.50
N ALA A 117 -21.24 35.18 22.43
CA ALA A 117 -22.28 34.81 23.41
C ALA A 117 -22.53 33.28 23.39
N LEU A 118 -23.25 32.76 24.39
CA LEU A 118 -23.34 31.33 24.72
C LEU A 118 -24.78 30.77 24.72
N LEU A 119 -24.86 29.43 24.68
CA LEU A 119 -25.95 28.56 25.20
C LEU A 119 -27.35 28.63 24.55
N SER A 120 -27.73 27.51 23.89
CA SER A 120 -29.00 26.79 24.15
C SER A 120 -28.99 25.41 23.49
N LEU A 121 -29.42 24.37 24.23
CA LEU A 121 -29.64 23.01 23.71
C LEU A 121 -31.16 22.70 23.64
N PRO A 122 -31.63 21.97 22.62
CA PRO A 122 -32.88 21.21 22.69
C PRO A 122 -32.65 19.75 23.20
N PRO A 123 -33.61 19.13 23.90
CA PRO A 123 -33.43 17.82 24.54
C PRO A 123 -33.83 16.62 23.67
N SER A 124 -33.31 15.43 24.02
CA SER A 124 -33.78 14.14 23.53
C SER A 124 -34.85 13.52 24.43
N PRO A 125 -35.83 12.76 23.89
CA PRO A 125 -36.60 11.76 24.63
C PRO A 125 -36.05 10.34 24.42
N ALA A 126 -36.18 9.48 25.43
CA ALA A 126 -35.76 8.08 25.40
C ALA A 126 -36.90 7.11 25.00
N ALA A 127 -36.58 5.82 24.88
CA ALA A 127 -37.43 4.82 24.24
C ALA A 127 -38.46 4.12 25.16
N SER A 128 -39.54 3.61 24.56
CA SER A 128 -40.44 2.59 25.12
C SER A 128 -41.10 1.75 24.02
N SER A 129 -41.32 0.46 24.30
CA SER A 129 -41.85 -0.59 23.40
C SER A 129 -42.43 -1.74 24.26
N PRO A 130 -43.14 -2.76 23.73
CA PRO A 130 -43.99 -2.83 22.53
C PRO A 130 -45.41 -3.40 22.84
N SER A 131 -46.38 -3.37 21.90
CA SER A 131 -47.62 -4.20 21.99
C SER A 131 -48.36 -4.47 20.65
N SER A 132 -48.56 -5.77 20.38
CA SER A 132 -49.66 -6.48 19.67
C SER A 132 -50.66 -5.79 18.70
N LEU A 133 -50.64 -6.28 17.44
CA LEU A 133 -51.74 -6.91 16.67
C LEU A 133 -53.08 -6.20 16.32
N SER A 134 -53.47 -6.39 15.04
CA SER A 134 -54.83 -6.38 14.45
C SER A 134 -55.58 -5.01 14.39
N SER A 135 -56.37 -4.67 13.37
CA SER A 135 -57.11 -5.51 12.39
C SER A 135 -57.16 -4.90 10.97
N TRP A 136 -57.58 -5.69 9.97
CA TRP A 136 -57.99 -5.18 8.66
C TRP A 136 -59.32 -4.44 8.72
N SER A 137 -59.56 -3.54 7.76
CA SER A 137 -60.90 -3.05 7.40
C SER A 137 -60.94 -2.85 5.89
N SER A 138 -61.68 -3.71 5.19
CA SER A 138 -61.80 -3.70 3.74
C SER A 138 -62.75 -2.59 3.27
N SER A 139 -62.51 -2.06 2.07
CA SER A 139 -63.54 -1.33 1.31
C SER A 139 -63.43 -1.76 -0.14
N SER A 140 -64.45 -2.49 -0.60
CA SER A 140 -64.46 -3.16 -1.90
C SER A 140 -64.95 -2.21 -2.98
N SER A 141 -64.31 -2.23 -4.15
CA SER A 141 -64.82 -1.60 -5.37
C SER A 141 -64.36 -2.43 -6.56
N SER A 142 -65.32 -3.08 -7.22
CA SER A 142 -65.06 -4.13 -8.21
C SER A 142 -65.47 -3.71 -9.61
N SER A 143 -64.53 -3.70 -10.56
CA SER A 143 -64.83 -3.61 -11.99
C SER A 143 -63.79 -4.31 -12.86
N SER A 144 -64.27 -5.27 -13.65
CA SER A 144 -63.76 -5.74 -14.96
C SER A 144 -62.25 -5.86 -15.19
N SER A 145 -61.82 -7.10 -15.38
CA SER A 145 -60.52 -7.52 -15.90
C SER A 145 -60.16 -6.96 -17.30
N SER A 146 -58.91 -6.52 -17.43
CA SER A 146 -58.09 -6.79 -18.62
C SER A 146 -56.65 -7.07 -18.18
N SER A 147 -55.99 -8.06 -18.75
CA SER A 147 -54.65 -8.51 -18.32
C SER A 147 -53.54 -7.78 -19.09
N ASP A 148 -52.78 -6.91 -18.41
CA ASP A 148 -51.56 -6.31 -18.94
C ASP A 148 -50.34 -6.69 -18.08
N ASP A 149 -49.20 -6.96 -18.72
CA ASP A 149 -48.00 -7.57 -18.12
C ASP A 149 -47.09 -6.51 -17.48
N THR A 150 -47.59 -5.84 -16.44
CA THR A 150 -46.82 -4.84 -15.67
C THR A 150 -45.75 -5.49 -14.80
N ARG A 151 -44.73 -6.05 -15.44
CA ARG A 151 -43.43 -6.32 -14.79
C ARG A 151 -42.94 -5.03 -14.13
N PRO A 152 -42.61 -5.03 -12.83
CA PRO A 152 -41.99 -3.86 -12.22
C PRO A 152 -40.68 -3.56 -12.95
N PRO A 153 -40.38 -2.29 -13.27
CA PRO A 153 -39.16 -1.95 -13.98
C PRO A 153 -37.96 -2.42 -13.17
N LEU A 154 -37.12 -3.25 -13.78
CA LEU A 154 -35.83 -3.64 -13.19
C LEU A 154 -35.08 -2.36 -12.84
N PRO A 155 -34.52 -2.23 -11.61
CA PRO A 155 -33.75 -1.05 -11.24
C PRO A 155 -32.69 -0.78 -12.29
N ARG A 156 -32.77 0.40 -12.94
CA ARG A 156 -31.70 0.88 -13.81
C ARG A 156 -30.46 1.00 -12.94
N GLY A 157 -29.44 0.18 -13.21
CA GLY A 157 -28.19 0.23 -12.46
C GLY A 157 -27.60 1.64 -12.59
N LEU A 158 -27.50 2.35 -11.48
CA LEU A 158 -26.81 3.63 -11.44
C LEU A 158 -25.35 3.36 -11.79
N THR A 159 -24.91 3.87 -12.94
CA THR A 159 -23.56 3.63 -13.48
C THR A 159 -22.66 4.76 -13.04
N ASP A 160 -22.38 4.79 -11.75
CA ASP A 160 -21.51 5.79 -11.14
C ASP A 160 -20.10 5.71 -11.74
N HIS A 161 -19.50 6.88 -11.98
CA HIS A 161 -18.13 6.95 -12.49
C HIS A 161 -17.14 6.55 -11.38
N TRP A 162 -16.15 5.72 -11.72
CA TRP A 162 -15.29 5.06 -10.72
C TRP A 162 -14.51 6.05 -9.81
N THR A 163 -14.30 7.28 -10.28
CA THR A 163 -13.72 8.39 -9.50
C THR A 163 -14.47 8.62 -8.19
N ASN A 164 -15.80 8.44 -8.18
CA ASN A 164 -16.67 8.60 -7.01
C ASN A 164 -16.31 7.63 -5.86
N HIS A 165 -15.65 6.51 -6.18
CA HIS A 165 -15.21 5.52 -5.20
C HIS A 165 -13.74 5.68 -4.80
N SER A 166 -12.97 6.59 -5.40
CA SER A 166 -11.52 6.72 -5.12
C SER A 166 -11.24 7.16 -3.68
N VAL A 167 -11.87 8.25 -3.23
CA VAL A 167 -11.70 8.73 -1.85
C VAL A 167 -12.22 7.70 -0.82
N PRO A 168 -13.41 7.09 -0.98
CA PRO A 168 -13.84 5.97 -0.13
C PRO A 168 -12.86 4.79 -0.09
N ILE A 169 -12.29 4.38 -1.23
CA ILE A 169 -11.29 3.29 -1.29
C ILE A 169 -10.02 3.70 -0.53
N LEU A 170 -9.50 4.90 -0.78
CA LEU A 170 -8.29 5.39 -0.11
C LEU A 170 -8.47 5.50 1.41
N LEU A 171 -9.60 6.05 1.87
CA LEU A 171 -9.94 6.13 3.29
C LEU A 171 -10.20 4.75 3.92
N THR A 172 -10.65 3.76 3.16
CA THR A 172 -10.78 2.36 3.64
C THR A 172 -9.41 1.69 3.79
N ILE A 173 -8.47 2.01 2.89
CA ILE A 173 -7.07 1.54 2.94
C ILE A 173 -6.37 2.16 4.15
N TYR A 174 -6.40 3.48 4.28
CA TYR A 174 -5.69 4.25 5.30
C TYR A 174 -6.56 4.61 6.53
N SER A 175 -7.47 3.72 6.93
CA SER A 175 -8.46 3.99 7.99
C SER A 175 -7.87 4.26 9.38
N THR A 176 -6.63 3.84 9.63
CA THR A 176 -5.86 4.16 10.85
C THR A 176 -5.43 5.64 10.91
N PHE A 177 -5.43 6.37 9.78
CA PHE A 177 -5.01 7.78 9.70
C PHE A 177 -6.19 8.74 9.69
N GLY A 178 -6.78 8.97 10.87
CA GLY A 178 -7.95 9.85 11.06
C GLY A 178 -7.82 11.23 10.41
N PHE A 179 -6.63 11.83 10.40
CA PHE A 179 -6.40 13.14 9.78
C PHE A 179 -6.77 13.19 8.29
N LEU A 180 -6.61 12.09 7.54
CA LEU A 180 -6.99 12.04 6.12
C LEU A 180 -8.50 12.20 5.94
N HIS A 181 -9.32 11.63 6.83
CA HIS A 181 -10.78 11.80 6.78
C HIS A 181 -11.17 13.28 6.90
N ASP A 182 -10.49 14.02 7.78
CA ASP A 182 -10.79 15.44 7.99
C ASP A 182 -10.23 16.33 6.87
N LEU A 183 -9.09 15.97 6.27
CA LEU A 183 -8.60 16.65 5.06
C LEU A 183 -9.54 16.48 3.86
N TYR A 184 -10.07 15.28 3.61
CA TYR A 184 -11.04 15.07 2.53
C TYR A 184 -12.41 15.73 2.79
N LYS A 185 -12.84 15.87 4.05
CA LYS A 185 -14.04 16.67 4.40
C LYS A 185 -13.82 18.17 4.15
N THR A 186 -12.65 18.69 4.51
CA THR A 186 -12.34 20.13 4.44
C THR A 186 -11.89 20.60 3.06
N ASN A 187 -11.37 19.70 2.21
CA ASN A 187 -10.88 20.01 0.87
C ASN A 187 -11.60 19.16 -0.22
N PRO A 188 -12.93 19.35 -0.43
CA PRO A 188 -13.71 18.55 -1.40
C PRO A 188 -13.52 18.96 -2.87
N GLY A 189 -12.78 20.05 -3.15
CA GLY A 189 -12.53 20.53 -4.51
C GLY A 189 -11.46 19.73 -5.26
N ASN A 190 -11.26 20.02 -6.55
CA ASN A 190 -10.29 19.34 -7.45
C ASN A 190 -8.80 19.64 -7.16
N GLY A 191 -8.42 19.70 -5.88
CA GLY A 191 -7.07 19.93 -5.40
C GLY A 191 -6.15 18.71 -5.54
N PRO A 192 -4.86 18.84 -5.16
CA PRO A 192 -3.84 17.80 -5.32
C PRO A 192 -4.24 16.47 -4.65
N LEU A 193 -4.90 16.55 -3.50
CA LEU A 193 -5.30 15.42 -2.68
C LEU A 193 -6.39 14.54 -3.33
N ILE A 194 -7.26 15.10 -4.16
CA ILE A 194 -8.26 14.34 -4.94
C ILE A 194 -7.61 13.61 -6.12
N TRP A 195 -6.71 14.26 -6.85
CA TRP A 195 -5.98 13.61 -7.95
C TRP A 195 -5.08 12.47 -7.45
N ALA A 196 -4.48 12.62 -6.28
CA ALA A 196 -3.74 11.56 -5.58
C ALA A 196 -4.62 10.34 -5.25
N ALA A 197 -5.85 10.55 -4.79
CA ALA A 197 -6.81 9.47 -4.54
C ALA A 197 -7.16 8.72 -5.84
N HIS A 198 -7.48 9.44 -6.93
CA HIS A 198 -7.76 8.82 -8.23
C HIS A 198 -6.58 7.98 -8.73
N LEU A 199 -5.37 8.53 -8.67
CA LEU A 199 -4.13 7.84 -9.05
C LEU A 199 -3.92 6.56 -8.23
N PHE A 200 -3.96 6.67 -6.90
CA PHE A 200 -3.68 5.56 -5.98
C PHE A 200 -4.73 4.44 -6.09
N SER A 201 -6.02 4.79 -6.01
CA SER A 201 -7.12 3.81 -6.10
C SER A 201 -7.19 3.13 -7.47
N ARG A 202 -6.88 3.84 -8.56
CA ARG A 202 -6.86 3.25 -9.91
C ARG A 202 -5.74 2.23 -10.07
N THR A 203 -4.55 2.51 -9.55
CA THR A 203 -3.43 1.54 -9.52
C THR A 203 -3.76 0.36 -8.62
N TYR A 204 -4.32 0.58 -7.42
CA TYR A 204 -4.71 -0.49 -6.50
C TYR A 204 -5.67 -1.49 -7.16
N VAL A 205 -6.78 -1.00 -7.72
CA VAL A 205 -7.78 -1.83 -8.42
C VAL A 205 -7.15 -2.53 -9.63
N THR A 206 -6.24 -1.88 -10.36
CA THR A 206 -5.51 -2.48 -11.48
C THR A 206 -4.60 -3.62 -11.03
N ASN A 207 -3.85 -3.45 -9.94
CA ASN A 207 -2.90 -4.44 -9.47
C ASN A 207 -3.59 -5.70 -8.92
N ILE A 208 -4.68 -5.56 -8.15
CA ILE A 208 -5.44 -6.74 -7.68
C ILE A 208 -6.21 -7.43 -8.82
N ARG A 209 -6.73 -6.68 -9.80
CA ARG A 209 -7.49 -7.28 -10.92
C ARG A 209 -6.60 -7.93 -11.99
N TYR A 210 -5.34 -7.51 -12.09
CA TYR A 210 -4.35 -8.02 -13.06
C TYR A 210 -3.00 -8.29 -12.37
N PRO A 211 -2.93 -9.29 -11.46
CA PRO A 211 -1.74 -9.53 -10.64
C PRO A 211 -0.52 -9.92 -11.48
N VAL A 212 -0.72 -10.81 -12.47
CA VAL A 212 0.30 -11.15 -13.47
C VAL A 212 -0.35 -11.31 -14.86
N HIS A 213 0.07 -10.49 -15.83
CA HIS A 213 -0.42 -10.37 -17.22
C HIS A 213 -1.87 -9.92 -17.48
N VAL A 214 -2.06 -9.10 -18.53
CA VAL A 214 -2.90 -9.38 -19.72
C VAL A 214 -2.91 -8.14 -20.67
N CYS A 215 -2.75 -8.38 -21.98
CA CYS A 215 -2.92 -7.45 -23.11
C CYS A 215 -2.18 -6.08 -23.10
N ASN A 216 -1.27 -5.90 -24.08
CA ASN A 216 -0.56 -4.63 -24.32
C ASN A 216 -1.49 -3.41 -24.54
N GLU A 217 -2.61 -3.57 -25.25
CA GLU A 217 -3.50 -2.44 -25.58
C GLU A 217 -4.15 -1.84 -24.31
N SER A 218 -4.73 -2.69 -23.45
CA SER A 218 -5.30 -2.28 -22.16
C SER A 218 -4.24 -1.83 -21.14
N ALA A 219 -3.03 -2.39 -21.21
CA ALA A 219 -1.90 -1.93 -20.39
C ALA A 219 -1.47 -0.51 -20.78
N LEU A 220 -1.34 -0.21 -22.08
CA LEU A 220 -1.01 1.12 -22.58
C LEU A 220 -2.11 2.15 -22.31
N GLU A 221 -3.38 1.76 -22.42
CA GLU A 221 -4.52 2.62 -22.07
C GLU A 221 -4.51 2.96 -20.56
N THR A 222 -4.34 1.96 -19.70
CA THR A 222 -4.24 2.16 -18.24
C THR A 222 -3.01 2.97 -17.86
N GLN A 223 -1.86 2.77 -18.54
CA GLN A 223 -0.64 3.56 -18.31
C GLN A 223 -0.82 5.04 -18.73
N ARG A 224 -1.54 5.31 -19.82
CA ARG A 224 -1.90 6.69 -20.24
C ARG A 224 -2.87 7.34 -19.26
N GLU A 225 -3.85 6.60 -18.77
CA GLU A 225 -4.79 7.07 -17.75
C GLU A 225 -4.07 7.41 -16.43
N LEU A 226 -3.23 6.50 -15.91
CA LEU A 226 -2.43 6.75 -14.72
C LEU A 226 -1.44 7.89 -14.91
N GLY A 227 -0.79 7.99 -16.07
CA GLY A 227 0.07 9.13 -16.42
C GLY A 227 -0.69 10.47 -16.46
N THR A 228 -1.96 10.46 -16.86
CA THR A 228 -2.84 11.64 -16.84
C THR A 228 -3.17 12.07 -15.40
N TYR A 229 -3.47 11.12 -14.51
CA TYR A 229 -3.69 11.44 -13.09
C TYR A 229 -2.40 11.89 -12.40
N MET A 230 -1.26 11.24 -12.65
CA MET A 230 0.05 11.66 -12.14
C MET A 230 0.38 13.09 -12.60
N GLY A 231 0.24 13.39 -13.90
CA GLY A 231 0.47 14.73 -14.44
C GLY A 231 -0.41 15.79 -13.78
N LYS A 232 -1.70 15.49 -13.52
CA LYS A 232 -2.60 16.37 -12.79
C LYS A 232 -2.20 16.56 -11.32
N THR A 233 -1.87 15.48 -10.61
CA THR A 233 -1.44 15.54 -9.20
C THR A 233 -0.17 16.38 -9.07
N LEU A 234 0.85 16.13 -9.89
CA LEU A 234 2.09 16.90 -9.88
C LEU A 234 1.88 18.36 -10.27
N SER A 235 1.02 18.65 -11.26
CA SER A 235 0.68 20.03 -11.64
C SER A 235 -0.03 20.77 -10.50
N ALA A 236 -0.96 20.11 -9.80
CA ALA A 236 -1.68 20.69 -8.68
C ALA A 236 -0.79 20.90 -7.44
N VAL A 237 0.14 19.97 -7.16
CA VAL A 237 1.15 20.14 -6.10
C VAL A 237 2.11 21.29 -6.45
N ASN A 238 2.59 21.36 -7.69
CA ASN A 238 3.50 22.43 -8.12
C ASN A 238 2.81 23.81 -8.09
N ALA A 239 1.56 23.89 -8.55
CA ALA A 239 0.76 25.12 -8.46
C ALA A 239 0.54 25.55 -6.99
N ALA A 240 0.32 24.60 -6.08
CA ALA A 240 0.19 24.90 -4.65
C ALA A 240 1.52 25.30 -3.99
N LEU A 241 2.66 24.73 -4.41
CA LEU A 241 3.99 25.06 -3.86
C LEU A 241 4.60 26.36 -4.41
N ASN A 242 4.04 26.93 -5.48
CA ASN A 242 4.39 28.27 -5.96
C ASN A 242 3.81 29.40 -5.08
N ASP A 243 2.83 29.11 -4.23
CA ASP A 243 2.35 29.98 -3.16
C ASP A 243 3.27 29.82 -1.94
N PRO A 244 3.82 30.90 -1.34
CA PRO A 244 4.60 30.84 -0.10
C PRO A 244 3.88 30.15 1.07
N ALA A 245 2.54 30.21 1.14
CA ALA A 245 1.76 29.47 2.14
C ALA A 245 1.61 27.97 1.80
N GLY A 246 1.98 27.55 0.58
CA GLY A 246 1.77 26.23 0.01
C GLY A 246 2.31 25.06 0.84
N ALA A 247 3.54 25.19 1.35
CA ALA A 247 4.19 24.15 2.15
C ALA A 247 3.47 23.90 3.49
N PHE A 248 2.79 24.91 4.04
CA PHE A 248 2.06 24.84 5.30
C PHE A 248 0.69 24.16 5.15
N ARG A 249 0.23 23.89 3.92
CA ARG A 249 -1.05 23.22 3.66
C ARG A 249 -0.96 21.72 3.90
N ASP A 250 -1.89 21.18 4.69
CA ASP A 250 -1.91 19.75 5.01
C ASP A 250 -2.34 18.87 3.83
N ASP A 251 -3.14 19.40 2.89
CA ASP A 251 -3.52 18.67 1.67
C ASP A 251 -2.33 18.41 0.74
N VAL A 252 -1.37 19.35 0.69
CA VAL A 252 -0.12 19.22 -0.06
C VAL A 252 0.79 18.18 0.59
N LEU A 253 1.02 18.25 1.91
CA LEU A 253 1.85 17.28 2.63
C LEU A 253 1.28 15.85 2.51
N ALA A 254 -0.04 15.69 2.75
CA ALA A 254 -0.73 14.43 2.57
C ALA A 254 -0.67 13.91 1.11
N THR A 255 -0.73 14.79 0.11
CA THR A 255 -0.57 14.40 -1.30
C THR A 255 0.82 13.82 -1.57
N VAL A 256 1.90 14.50 -1.16
CA VAL A 256 3.27 14.02 -1.40
C VAL A 256 3.52 12.70 -0.65
N TRP A 257 2.89 12.52 0.51
CA TRP A 257 2.92 11.26 1.25
C TRP A 257 2.16 10.12 0.54
N ILE A 258 0.99 10.38 -0.05
CA ILE A 258 0.27 9.41 -0.89
C ILE A 258 1.10 9.06 -2.13
N LEU A 259 1.80 10.02 -2.74
CA LEU A 259 2.72 9.76 -3.86
C LEU A 259 3.90 8.87 -3.44
N ALA A 260 4.53 9.11 -2.29
CA ALA A 260 5.57 8.23 -1.77
C ALA A 260 5.05 6.78 -1.55
N ASN A 261 3.82 6.60 -1.06
CA ASN A 261 3.20 5.27 -0.93
C ASN A 261 2.80 4.65 -2.28
N TYR A 262 2.36 5.46 -3.25
CA TYR A 262 2.04 5.01 -4.61
C TYR A 262 3.26 4.37 -5.30
N GLU A 263 4.47 4.89 -5.06
CA GLU A 263 5.69 4.33 -5.65
C GLU A 263 6.05 2.92 -5.13
N LEU A 264 5.64 2.56 -3.90
CA LEU A 264 5.66 1.16 -3.44
C LEU A 264 4.63 0.30 -4.17
N LEU A 265 3.45 0.86 -4.43
CA LEU A 265 2.35 0.18 -5.09
C LEU A 265 2.67 -0.15 -6.57
N VAL A 266 3.36 0.75 -7.29
CA VAL A 266 3.84 0.48 -8.66
C VAL A 266 5.21 -0.21 -8.73
N GLY A 267 5.97 -0.24 -7.63
CA GLY A 267 7.29 -0.87 -7.56
C GLY A 267 8.33 -0.12 -8.39
N SER A 268 8.62 1.13 -8.00
CA SER A 268 9.56 2.01 -8.70
C SER A 268 10.84 2.35 -7.92
N VAL A 269 10.90 1.99 -6.63
CA VAL A 269 11.96 2.42 -5.69
C VAL A 269 13.36 2.18 -6.26
N ASN A 270 13.58 1.02 -6.90
CA ASN A 270 14.89 0.58 -7.39
C ASN A 270 15.04 0.76 -8.92
N ARG A 271 14.29 1.65 -9.57
CA ARG A 271 14.37 1.85 -11.03
C ARG A 271 15.44 2.86 -11.49
N ALA A 272 16.04 3.60 -10.56
CA ALA A 272 17.02 4.67 -10.86
C ALA A 272 17.85 5.07 -9.62
N GLY A 273 18.13 4.13 -8.69
CA GLY A 273 18.78 4.42 -7.41
C GLY A 273 18.18 5.62 -6.66
N LEU A 274 19.06 6.50 -6.16
CA LEU A 274 18.71 7.73 -5.40
C LEU A 274 17.96 8.82 -6.20
N SER A 275 17.75 8.59 -7.50
CA SER A 275 16.96 9.44 -8.40
C SER A 275 15.59 8.85 -8.75
N SER A 276 15.20 7.71 -8.15
CA SER A 276 13.88 7.13 -8.37
C SER A 276 12.76 7.99 -7.80
N PRO A 277 11.52 7.92 -8.33
CA PRO A 277 10.41 8.77 -7.89
C PRO A 277 10.14 8.71 -6.39
N TRP A 278 10.35 7.55 -5.76
CA TRP A 278 10.20 7.38 -4.31
C TRP A 278 11.17 8.25 -3.49
N HIS A 279 12.44 8.30 -3.89
CA HIS A 279 13.44 9.17 -3.27
C HIS A 279 13.14 10.66 -3.51
N LEU A 280 12.59 11.00 -4.69
CA LEU A 280 12.19 12.38 -5.01
C LEU A 280 11.00 12.83 -4.16
N HIS A 281 9.96 12.01 -4.01
CA HIS A 281 8.82 12.32 -3.14
C HIS A 281 9.21 12.38 -1.67
N THR A 282 10.08 11.48 -1.20
CA THR A 282 10.55 11.48 0.20
C THR A 282 11.47 12.67 0.51
N ARG A 283 12.32 13.09 -0.45
CA ARG A 283 13.05 14.36 -0.36
C ARG A 283 12.11 15.57 -0.31
N GLY A 284 11.03 15.54 -1.10
CA GLY A 284 9.96 16.54 -1.05
C GLY A 284 9.26 16.60 0.31
N LEU A 285 8.93 15.45 0.92
CA LEU A 285 8.41 15.40 2.29
C LEU A 285 9.37 16.07 3.28
N ASN A 286 10.67 15.77 3.20
CA ASN A 286 11.65 16.38 4.08
C ASN A 286 11.71 17.90 3.93
N SER A 287 11.78 18.41 2.69
CA SER A 287 11.77 19.85 2.43
C SER A 287 10.51 20.53 2.97
N ILE A 288 9.34 19.89 2.87
CA ILE A 288 8.09 20.43 3.42
C ILE A 288 8.10 20.41 4.96
N LEU A 289 8.57 19.34 5.60
CA LEU A 289 8.68 19.29 7.06
C LEU A 289 9.69 20.31 7.61
N GLN A 290 10.83 20.50 6.94
CA GLN A 290 11.80 21.56 7.25
C GLN A 290 11.18 22.95 7.11
N THR A 291 10.46 23.22 6.00
CA THR A 291 9.79 24.52 5.75
C THR A 291 8.70 24.83 6.79
N ARG A 292 7.96 23.80 7.23
CA ARG A 292 6.95 23.90 8.30
C ARG A 292 7.53 24.12 9.70
N GLY A 293 8.84 23.93 9.87
CA GLY A 293 9.52 24.14 11.14
C GLY A 293 8.97 23.29 12.29
N VAL A 294 9.09 23.85 13.50
CA VAL A 294 8.72 23.18 14.76
C VAL A 294 7.27 23.39 15.18
N ASP A 295 6.58 24.41 14.67
CA ASP A 295 5.26 24.83 15.20
C ASP A 295 4.18 23.75 15.02
N GLN A 296 4.26 22.96 13.94
CA GLN A 296 3.42 21.78 13.75
C GLN A 296 3.52 20.77 14.91
N LEU A 297 4.68 20.66 15.54
CA LEU A 297 4.95 19.73 16.66
C LEU A 297 4.37 20.22 17.98
N ASN A 298 3.98 21.49 18.09
CA ASN A 298 3.30 22.03 19.27
C ASN A 298 1.81 21.66 19.31
N THR A 299 1.29 20.93 18.30
CA THR A 299 -0.12 20.52 18.23
C THR A 299 -0.28 19.02 17.93
N PHE A 300 -1.25 18.38 18.57
CA PHE A 300 -1.61 16.98 18.29
C PHE A 300 -1.94 16.74 16.81
N LYS A 301 -2.72 17.63 16.19
CA LYS A 301 -3.07 17.55 14.75
C LYS A 301 -1.83 17.56 13.85
N GLY A 302 -0.87 18.46 14.11
CA GLY A 302 0.36 18.52 13.34
C GLY A 302 1.23 17.27 13.49
N ARG A 303 1.32 16.71 14.71
CA ARG A 303 2.02 15.43 14.94
C ARG A 303 1.39 14.25 14.20
N MET A 304 0.06 14.18 14.10
CA MET A 304 -0.61 13.14 13.31
C MET A 304 -0.22 13.14 11.83
N ALA A 305 0.16 14.30 11.26
CA ALA A 305 0.68 14.41 9.90
C ALA A 305 2.21 14.27 9.82
N PHE A 306 2.94 14.66 10.88
CA PHE A 306 4.39 14.51 10.98
C PHE A 306 4.82 13.04 10.99
N TRP A 307 4.30 12.21 11.91
CA TRP A 307 4.78 10.83 12.10
C TRP A 307 4.75 9.97 10.83
N PRO A 308 3.68 9.94 10.01
CA PRO A 308 3.66 9.14 8.78
C PRO A 308 4.69 9.62 7.75
N CYS A 309 5.00 10.91 7.72
CA CYS A 309 5.99 11.49 6.80
C CYS A 309 7.42 11.25 7.29
N PHE A 310 7.68 11.50 8.58
CA PHE A 310 8.98 11.26 9.19
C PHE A 310 9.39 9.79 9.13
N ASN A 311 8.46 8.86 9.38
CA ASN A 311 8.73 7.42 9.24
C ASN A 311 9.18 7.02 7.83
N ILE A 312 8.65 7.63 6.77
CA ILE A 312 9.12 7.37 5.39
C ILE A 312 10.52 7.96 5.17
N ILE A 313 10.83 9.13 5.72
CA ILE A 313 12.17 9.74 5.66
C ILE A 313 13.20 8.88 6.40
N GLN A 314 12.84 8.34 7.57
CA GLN A 314 13.68 7.39 8.33
C GLN A 314 13.88 6.05 7.57
N ILE A 315 12.85 5.55 6.89
CA ILE A 315 12.99 4.37 6.02
C ILE A 315 13.93 4.66 4.85
N GLN A 316 13.85 5.84 4.21
CA GLN A 316 14.80 6.24 3.18
C GLN A 316 16.23 6.28 3.73
N ALA A 317 16.47 6.86 4.89
CA ALA A 317 17.80 6.87 5.52
C ALA A 317 18.37 5.44 5.71
N MET A 318 17.55 4.49 6.18
CA MET A 318 17.94 3.06 6.31
C MET A 318 18.10 2.31 4.97
N VAL A 319 17.45 2.75 3.91
CA VAL A 319 17.54 2.16 2.56
C VAL A 319 18.76 2.71 1.81
N SER A 320 18.93 4.03 1.78
CA SER A 320 19.99 4.76 1.09
C SER A 320 21.34 4.74 1.82
N ILE A 321 21.39 4.29 3.08
CA ILE A 321 22.60 4.28 3.94
C ILE A 321 23.11 5.72 4.14
N THR A 322 22.18 6.59 4.53
CA THR A 322 22.42 8.00 4.87
C THR A 322 21.88 8.26 6.27
N GLU A 323 22.31 9.34 6.92
CA GLU A 323 21.74 9.76 8.20
C GLU A 323 20.30 10.27 8.02
N CYS A 324 19.54 10.31 9.13
CA CYS A 324 18.33 11.13 9.21
C CYS A 324 18.65 12.63 9.08
N PRO A 325 17.68 13.49 8.72
CA PRO A 325 17.87 14.95 8.65
C PRO A 325 18.38 15.51 9.99
N PRO A 326 19.28 16.51 10.00
CA PRO A 326 19.83 17.06 11.25
C PRO A 326 18.76 17.68 12.16
N GLU A 327 17.66 18.18 11.59
CA GLU A 327 16.53 18.71 12.35
C GLU A 327 15.81 17.64 13.21
N SER A 328 16.06 16.35 12.95
CA SER A 328 15.47 15.23 13.70
C SER A 328 15.75 15.31 15.20
N ASP A 329 16.92 15.80 15.63
CA ASP A 329 17.21 15.97 17.07
C ASP A 329 16.31 17.04 17.70
N THR A 330 16.05 18.13 16.97
CA THR A 330 15.14 19.19 17.43
C THR A 330 13.70 18.69 17.45
N TRP A 331 13.26 18.00 16.39
CA TRP A 331 11.89 17.47 16.29
C TRP A 331 11.59 16.43 17.37
N LEU A 332 12.46 15.42 17.53
CA LEU A 332 12.28 14.37 18.54
C LEU A 332 12.49 14.90 19.96
N GLY A 333 13.36 15.89 20.16
CA GLY A 333 13.54 16.58 21.44
C GLY A 333 12.30 17.35 21.90
N ILE A 334 11.65 18.10 21.00
CA ILE A 334 10.38 18.80 21.30
C ILE A 334 9.27 17.80 21.65
N ILE A 335 9.14 16.73 20.85
CA ILE A 335 8.17 15.65 21.10
C ILE A 335 8.42 15.02 22.48
N LYS A 336 9.66 14.65 22.79
CA LYS A 336 10.05 14.07 24.09
C LYS A 336 9.67 14.95 25.29
N ASN A 337 9.85 16.26 25.15
CA ASN A 337 9.55 17.22 26.21
C ASN A 337 8.05 17.55 26.35
N SER A 338 7.19 17.00 25.48
CA SER A 338 5.76 17.31 25.44
C SER A 338 4.94 16.18 24.81
N LEU A 339 5.20 14.93 25.22
CA LEU A 339 4.55 13.72 24.69
C LEU A 339 3.03 13.76 24.85
N TYR A 340 2.30 13.41 23.78
CA TYR A 340 0.89 13.02 23.89
C TYR A 340 0.76 11.51 24.15
N GLU A 341 -0.41 11.09 24.65
CA GLU A 341 -0.73 9.68 24.90
C GLU A 341 -0.54 8.82 23.64
N GLY A 342 0.17 7.71 23.77
CA GLY A 342 0.48 6.78 22.67
C GLY A 342 1.67 7.16 21.77
N GLU A 343 2.26 8.35 21.92
CA GLU A 343 3.42 8.75 21.09
C GLU A 343 4.75 8.12 21.52
N GLU A 344 4.86 7.66 22.77
CA GLU A 344 6.10 7.16 23.38
C GLU A 344 6.77 6.03 22.56
N HIS A 345 5.99 5.04 22.10
CA HIS A 345 6.49 3.97 21.24
C HIS A 345 7.04 4.51 19.91
N SER A 346 6.40 5.53 19.33
CA SER A 346 6.88 6.17 18.10
C SER A 346 8.20 6.90 18.35
N LEU A 347 8.31 7.63 19.47
CA LEU A 347 9.52 8.34 19.87
C LEU A 347 10.70 7.39 20.10
N HIS A 348 10.54 6.35 20.92
CA HIS A 348 11.61 5.39 21.22
C HIS A 348 12.13 4.70 19.95
N VAL A 349 11.22 4.23 19.09
CA VAL A 349 11.58 3.59 17.81
C VAL A 349 12.25 4.59 16.86
N SER A 350 11.76 5.82 16.73
CA SER A 350 12.37 6.85 15.88
C SER A 350 13.76 7.29 16.36
N VAL A 351 13.99 7.41 17.67
CA VAL A 351 15.31 7.70 18.24
C VAL A 351 16.28 6.56 17.93
N TYR A 352 15.87 5.30 18.11
CA TYR A 352 16.70 4.14 17.76
C TYR A 352 17.05 4.10 16.26
N ILE A 353 16.07 4.35 15.37
CA ILE A 353 16.33 4.40 13.93
C ILE A 353 17.32 5.50 13.58
N LYS A 354 17.23 6.69 14.20
CA LYS A 354 18.22 7.75 14.01
C LYS A 354 19.63 7.27 14.35
N THR A 355 19.82 6.67 15.52
CA THR A 355 21.12 6.09 15.94
C THR A 355 21.62 5.03 14.96
N CYS A 356 20.75 4.11 14.51
CA CYS A 356 21.11 3.13 13.48
C CYS A 356 21.56 3.80 12.16
N THR A 357 20.86 4.83 11.68
CA THR A 357 21.23 5.50 10.42
C THR A 357 22.56 6.24 10.50
N HIS A 358 22.86 6.88 11.64
CA HIS A 358 24.18 7.47 11.92
C HIS A 358 25.29 6.40 11.87
N ILE A 359 25.14 5.31 12.63
CA ILE A 359 26.12 4.22 12.69
C ILE A 359 26.32 3.57 11.31
N MET A 360 25.25 3.34 10.56
CA MET A 360 25.32 2.80 9.20
C MET A 360 26.07 3.74 8.25
N ALA A 361 25.83 5.05 8.32
CA ALA A 361 26.52 6.04 7.49
C ALA A 361 28.01 6.14 7.86
N ALA A 362 28.33 6.25 9.15
CA ALA A 362 29.70 6.33 9.68
C ALA A 362 30.53 5.09 9.30
N VAL A 363 30.00 3.87 9.57
CA VAL A 363 30.66 2.62 9.17
C VAL A 363 30.78 2.52 7.65
N SER A 364 29.76 2.90 6.89
CA SER A 364 29.86 2.93 5.41
C SER A 364 30.95 3.89 4.93
N GLY A 365 31.19 5.01 5.62
CA GLY A 365 32.34 5.89 5.37
C GLY A 365 33.68 5.18 5.60
N LEU A 366 33.88 4.67 6.83
CA LEU A 366 35.10 3.96 7.25
C LEU A 366 35.47 2.80 6.32
N LEU A 367 34.49 1.95 5.99
CA LEU A 367 34.68 0.80 5.11
C LEU A 367 35.04 1.19 3.67
N ARG A 368 34.41 2.24 3.11
CA ARG A 368 34.74 2.73 1.76
C ARG A 368 36.11 3.39 1.68
N GLN A 369 36.55 4.04 2.76
CA GLN A 369 37.89 4.64 2.88
C GLN A 369 38.99 3.60 3.19
N ARG A 370 38.62 2.39 3.65
CA ARG A 370 39.52 1.34 4.12
C ARG A 370 40.44 1.80 5.28
N ASP A 371 39.99 2.76 6.09
CA ASP A 371 40.78 3.28 7.21
C ASP A 371 40.61 2.41 8.46
N PHE A 372 41.51 1.44 8.62
CA PHE A 372 41.63 0.59 9.82
C PHE A 372 41.93 1.39 11.11
N THR A 373 42.59 2.55 11.01
CA THR A 373 42.98 3.34 12.20
C THR A 373 41.77 4.10 12.74
N ALA A 374 41.05 4.83 11.89
CA ALA A 374 39.80 5.47 12.28
C ALA A 374 38.72 4.45 12.66
N ALA A 375 38.66 3.31 11.97
CA ALA A 375 37.71 2.23 12.30
C ALA A 375 37.97 1.65 13.69
N ALA A 376 39.22 1.38 14.05
CA ALA A 376 39.57 0.89 15.38
C ALA A 376 39.30 1.94 16.47
N ALA A 377 39.63 3.21 16.20
CA ALA A 377 39.41 4.31 17.16
C ALA A 377 37.93 4.61 17.44
N GLN A 378 37.05 4.44 16.45
CA GLN A 378 35.60 4.70 16.59
C GLN A 378 34.80 3.46 17.03
N TYR A 379 35.37 2.26 16.95
CA TYR A 379 34.68 0.98 17.16
C TYR A 379 33.84 0.93 18.44
N GLU A 380 34.45 1.18 19.61
CA GLU A 380 33.74 1.11 20.90
C GLU A 380 32.63 2.15 21.01
N SER A 381 32.81 3.36 20.47
CA SER A 381 31.77 4.40 20.52
C SER A 381 30.57 4.02 19.67
N LEU A 382 30.79 3.54 18.43
CA LEU A 382 29.71 3.11 17.53
C LEU A 382 28.97 1.88 18.10
N VAL A 383 29.71 0.95 18.71
CA VAL A 383 29.13 -0.20 19.42
C VAL A 383 28.30 0.25 20.63
N GLN A 384 28.85 1.10 21.51
CA GLN A 384 28.18 1.57 22.71
C GLN A 384 26.90 2.35 22.39
N GLN A 385 26.93 3.20 21.36
CA GLN A 385 25.75 3.94 20.90
C GLN A 385 24.61 3.00 20.47
N LEU A 386 24.90 1.91 19.74
CA LEU A 386 23.89 0.95 19.31
C LEU A 386 23.26 0.20 20.49
N GLU A 387 24.07 -0.33 21.40
CA GLU A 387 23.58 -1.13 22.52
C GLU A 387 22.82 -0.26 23.54
N VAL A 388 23.26 0.97 23.81
CA VAL A 388 22.55 1.92 24.70
C VAL A 388 21.21 2.35 24.10
N ALA A 389 21.16 2.69 22.82
CA ALA A 389 19.91 3.05 22.16
C ALA A 389 18.95 1.85 22.05
N GLY A 390 19.49 0.63 21.86
CA GLY A 390 18.69 -0.60 21.85
C GLY A 390 18.09 -0.92 23.23
N GLY A 391 18.90 -0.79 24.29
CA GLY A 391 18.44 -0.94 25.67
C GLY A 391 17.26 -0.03 26.00
N GLN A 392 17.32 1.25 25.60
CA GLN A 392 16.21 2.20 25.80
C GLN A 392 14.90 1.81 25.09
N VAL A 393 14.92 0.96 24.07
CA VAL A 393 13.70 0.41 23.44
C VAL A 393 13.30 -0.90 24.11
N ASP A 394 14.25 -1.80 24.37
CA ASP A 394 14.00 -3.10 25.01
C ASP A 394 13.45 -2.90 26.46
N ASP A 395 13.94 -1.91 27.23
CA ASP A 395 13.45 -1.52 28.56
C ASP A 395 12.02 -0.95 28.50
N PHE A 396 11.75 -0.05 27.56
CA PHE A 396 10.41 0.51 27.34
C PHE A 396 9.40 -0.59 26.97
N VAL A 397 9.79 -1.53 26.11
CA VAL A 397 8.95 -2.68 25.74
C VAL A 397 8.73 -3.63 26.92
N ALA A 398 9.69 -3.76 27.84
CA ALA A 398 9.54 -4.58 29.05
C ALA A 398 8.65 -3.93 30.14
N THR A 399 8.55 -2.60 30.17
CA THR A 399 7.73 -1.85 31.13
C THR A 399 6.34 -1.47 30.60
N GLY A 400 6.17 -1.43 29.27
CA GLY A 400 4.93 -1.02 28.61
C GLY A 400 3.78 -2.03 28.75
N VAL A 401 2.56 -1.51 28.92
CA VAL A 401 1.33 -2.32 28.83
C VAL A 401 1.16 -2.87 27.42
N ASP A 402 0.69 -4.12 27.29
CA ASP A 402 0.63 -4.86 26.02
C ASP A 402 -0.09 -4.07 24.90
N CYS A 403 0.73 -3.50 24.00
CA CYS A 403 0.29 -2.61 22.94
C CYS A 403 -0.32 -3.38 21.77
N THR A 404 -1.50 -3.95 22.01
CA THR A 404 -2.36 -4.67 21.04
C THR A 404 -2.87 -3.81 19.87
N GLN A 405 -2.50 -2.52 19.81
CA GLN A 405 -2.91 -1.59 18.75
C GLN A 405 -2.19 -1.84 17.43
N GLU A 406 -2.91 -1.64 16.33
CA GLU A 406 -2.39 -1.83 14.97
C GLU A 406 -1.16 -0.97 14.66
N LEU A 407 -1.03 0.23 15.22
CA LEU A 407 0.13 1.10 14.97
C LEU A 407 1.41 0.51 15.57
N ALA A 408 1.33 -0.06 16.78
CA ALA A 408 2.45 -0.70 17.46
C ALA A 408 2.98 -1.92 16.70
N PHE A 409 2.12 -2.70 16.03
CA PHE A 409 2.57 -3.82 15.17
C PHE A 409 3.58 -3.37 14.10
N TYR A 410 3.35 -2.21 13.48
CA TYR A 410 4.21 -1.64 12.44
C TYR A 410 5.49 -1.04 13.05
N LEU A 411 5.38 -0.23 14.10
CA LEU A 411 6.54 0.39 14.75
C LEU A 411 7.50 -0.66 15.31
N ARG A 412 6.98 -1.73 15.94
CA ARG A 412 7.75 -2.87 16.42
C ARG A 412 8.46 -3.63 15.28
N ASN A 413 7.80 -3.76 14.12
CA ASN A 413 8.41 -4.32 12.92
C ASN A 413 9.50 -3.42 12.30
N LEU A 414 9.30 -2.11 12.37
CA LEU A 414 10.27 -1.11 11.91
C LEU A 414 11.52 -1.09 12.83
N TYR A 415 11.32 -1.21 14.15
CA TYR A 415 12.36 -1.42 15.14
C TYR A 415 13.20 -2.66 14.81
N TRP A 416 12.59 -3.83 14.66
CA TRP A 416 13.33 -5.06 14.30
C TRP A 416 14.05 -4.95 12.94
N GLY A 417 13.50 -4.22 11.97
CA GLY A 417 14.19 -3.90 10.71
C GLY A 417 15.45 -3.04 10.93
N ALA A 418 15.37 -2.06 11.84
CA ALA A 418 16.51 -1.24 12.25
C ALA A 418 17.54 -2.03 13.07
N VAL A 419 17.12 -2.96 13.93
CA VAL A 419 18.00 -3.88 14.69
C VAL A 419 18.82 -4.73 13.71
N ILE A 420 18.17 -5.33 12.71
CA ILE A 420 18.86 -6.08 11.64
C ILE A 420 19.89 -5.19 10.94
N LYS A 421 19.49 -4.00 10.49
CA LYS A 421 20.36 -3.07 9.75
C LYS A 421 21.56 -2.58 10.59
N GLY A 422 21.33 -2.09 11.81
CA GLY A 422 22.38 -1.57 12.69
C GLY A 422 23.41 -2.63 13.09
N HIS A 423 22.96 -3.78 13.61
CA HIS A 423 23.88 -4.86 13.97
C HIS A 423 24.58 -5.48 12.74
N THR A 424 23.99 -5.43 11.54
CA THR A 424 24.68 -5.85 10.30
C THR A 424 25.85 -4.94 9.97
N TYR A 425 25.74 -3.61 10.17
CA TYR A 425 26.86 -2.70 9.96
C TYR A 425 27.94 -2.83 11.05
N ILE A 426 27.57 -3.04 12.32
CA ILE A 426 28.55 -3.36 13.37
C ILE A 426 29.25 -4.72 13.11
N LEU A 427 28.54 -5.70 12.55
CA LEU A 427 29.13 -6.97 12.10
C LEU A 427 30.15 -6.75 10.97
N TYR A 428 29.82 -5.93 9.97
CA TYR A 428 30.76 -5.58 8.89
C TYR A 428 31.98 -4.80 9.38
N LEU A 429 31.82 -3.90 10.35
CA LEU A 429 32.94 -3.21 11.00
C LEU A 429 33.84 -4.19 11.78
N ALA A 430 33.24 -5.11 12.54
CA ALA A 430 33.98 -6.13 13.29
C ALA A 430 34.72 -7.09 12.36
N ASN A 431 34.10 -7.54 11.27
CA ASN A 431 34.75 -8.34 10.22
C ASN A 431 35.97 -7.59 9.65
N PHE A 432 35.77 -6.35 9.19
CA PHE A 432 36.82 -5.51 8.61
C PHE A 432 38.02 -5.38 9.55
N LEU A 433 37.78 -5.12 10.83
CA LEU A 433 38.84 -4.97 11.83
C LEU A 433 39.62 -6.26 12.13
N THR A 434 39.13 -7.46 11.79
CA THR A 434 39.95 -8.69 11.85
C THR A 434 41.07 -8.72 10.80
N HIS A 435 41.00 -7.86 9.77
CA HIS A 435 42.06 -7.70 8.75
C HIS A 435 43.06 -6.58 9.08
N ASP A 436 42.95 -5.92 10.25
CA ASP A 436 43.96 -4.94 10.67
C ASP A 436 45.30 -5.61 10.97
N ALA A 437 46.28 -5.40 10.10
CA ALA A 437 47.64 -5.92 10.26
C ALA A 437 48.36 -5.40 11.53
N CYS A 438 47.90 -4.31 12.14
CA CYS A 438 48.42 -3.83 13.42
C CYS A 438 47.75 -4.49 14.65
N GLY A 439 46.65 -5.22 14.47
CA GLY A 439 45.95 -5.91 15.55
C GLY A 439 45.45 -4.98 16.67
N ARG A 440 44.96 -3.77 16.35
CA ARG A 440 44.59 -2.74 17.35
C ARG A 440 43.51 -3.17 18.35
N LEU A 441 42.69 -4.17 18.01
CA LEU A 441 41.63 -4.73 18.86
C LEU A 441 41.85 -6.24 19.04
N PRO A 442 41.64 -6.81 20.26
CA PRO A 442 41.78 -8.24 20.50
C PRO A 442 40.85 -9.11 19.62
N PRO A 443 41.34 -10.18 18.97
CA PRO A 443 40.52 -11.06 18.12
C PRO A 443 39.27 -11.62 18.84
N ALA A 444 39.42 -12.06 20.09
CA ALA A 444 38.33 -12.56 20.92
C ALA A 444 37.21 -11.52 21.16
N GLN A 445 37.54 -10.22 21.15
CA GLN A 445 36.55 -9.14 21.27
C GLN A 445 35.72 -9.00 19.99
N LEU A 446 36.39 -9.05 18.83
CA LEU A 446 35.74 -8.99 17.52
C LEU A 446 34.87 -10.24 17.28
N SER A 447 35.37 -11.42 17.64
CA SER A 447 34.64 -12.71 17.68
C SER A 447 33.38 -12.64 18.56
N ALA A 448 33.52 -12.18 19.81
CA ALA A 448 32.38 -11.99 20.71
C ALA A 448 31.33 -11.01 20.17
N ARG A 449 31.74 -9.90 19.54
CA ARG A 449 30.82 -8.94 18.90
C ARG A 449 30.15 -9.52 17.66
N ARG A 450 30.88 -10.26 16.81
CA ARG A 450 30.33 -10.98 15.65
C ARG A 450 29.22 -11.94 16.09
N ALA A 451 29.49 -12.77 17.10
CA ALA A 451 28.51 -13.69 17.66
C ALA A 451 27.29 -12.97 18.27
N HIS A 452 27.48 -11.82 18.92
CA HIS A 452 26.38 -10.99 19.45
C HIS A 452 25.50 -10.40 18.35
N CYS A 453 26.09 -9.79 17.32
CA CYS A 453 25.35 -9.24 16.19
C CYS A 453 24.55 -10.32 15.46
N LEU A 454 25.16 -11.50 15.21
CA LEU A 454 24.46 -12.64 14.60
C LEU A 454 23.23 -13.08 15.43
N ARG A 455 23.32 -13.09 16.77
CA ARG A 455 22.17 -13.38 17.65
C ARG A 455 21.07 -12.31 17.54
N LYS A 456 21.38 -11.01 17.72
CA LYS A 456 20.37 -9.93 17.64
C LYS A 456 19.72 -9.86 16.24
N ILE A 457 20.49 -10.02 15.16
CA ILE A 457 19.96 -10.05 13.78
C ILE A 457 18.96 -11.21 13.58
N ARG A 458 19.34 -12.43 13.97
CA ARG A 458 18.51 -13.62 13.75
C ARG A 458 17.28 -13.67 14.64
N ALA A 459 17.37 -13.15 15.87
CA ALA A 459 16.22 -12.97 16.75
C ALA A 459 15.24 -11.94 16.17
N ALA A 460 15.71 -10.76 15.76
CA ALA A 460 14.87 -9.73 15.14
C ALA A 460 14.22 -10.24 13.82
N ALA A 461 14.96 -11.00 13.01
CA ALA A 461 14.42 -11.64 11.82
C ALA A 461 13.29 -12.64 12.14
N GLN A 462 13.45 -13.42 13.22
CA GLN A 462 12.42 -14.34 13.69
C GLN A 462 11.15 -13.61 14.15
N CYS A 463 11.29 -12.54 14.94
CA CYS A 463 10.15 -11.75 15.40
C CYS A 463 9.39 -11.05 14.25
N ILE A 464 10.10 -10.59 13.21
CA ILE A 464 9.47 -10.12 11.97
C ILE A 464 8.69 -11.27 11.32
N ILE A 465 9.34 -12.41 11.05
CA ILE A 465 8.72 -13.57 10.39
C ILE A 465 7.44 -14.01 11.10
N GLU A 466 7.50 -14.26 12.41
CA GLU A 466 6.36 -14.77 13.19
C GLU A 466 5.19 -13.78 13.19
N SER A 467 5.46 -12.49 13.46
CA SER A 467 4.42 -11.46 13.45
C SER A 467 3.82 -11.23 12.06
N ASN A 468 4.62 -11.33 11.00
CA ASN A 468 4.15 -11.11 9.63
C ASN A 468 3.40 -12.32 9.07
N LEU A 469 3.84 -13.55 9.34
CA LEU A 469 3.10 -14.75 8.92
C LEU A 469 1.78 -14.89 9.69
N ALA A 470 1.72 -14.49 10.96
CA ALA A 470 0.47 -14.43 11.71
C ALA A 470 -0.53 -13.39 11.13
N ALA A 471 -0.05 -12.26 10.61
CA ALA A 471 -0.89 -11.33 9.85
C ALA A 471 -1.35 -11.96 8.51
N LEU A 472 -0.44 -12.55 7.72
CA LEU A 472 -0.77 -13.13 6.42
C LEU A 472 -1.70 -14.35 6.49
N SER A 473 -1.62 -15.17 7.54
CA SER A 473 -2.53 -16.32 7.71
C SER A 473 -3.97 -15.86 7.93
N ASN A 474 -4.18 -14.86 8.79
CA ASN A 474 -5.48 -14.21 8.98
C ASN A 474 -6.02 -13.60 7.67
N LEU A 475 -5.17 -12.93 6.90
CA LEU A 475 -5.55 -12.36 5.60
C LEU A 475 -5.86 -13.43 4.53
N ARG A 476 -5.24 -14.62 4.60
CA ARG A 476 -5.59 -15.77 3.71
C ARG A 476 -6.92 -16.41 4.07
N ALA A 477 -7.37 -16.32 5.32
CA ALA A 477 -8.64 -16.89 5.77
C ALA A 477 -9.86 -16.02 5.41
N GLN A 478 -9.67 -14.74 5.09
CA GLN A 478 -10.77 -13.83 4.75
C GLN A 478 -11.31 -14.09 3.34
N GLN A 479 -12.59 -14.47 3.27
CA GLN A 479 -13.29 -14.83 2.02
C GLN A 479 -13.69 -13.61 1.16
N ASP A 480 -13.67 -12.41 1.73
CA ASP A 480 -13.86 -11.14 1.02
C ASP A 480 -12.77 -10.16 1.50
N ARG A 481 -11.90 -9.71 0.59
CA ARG A 481 -10.66 -8.99 0.93
C ARG A 481 -10.93 -7.48 1.01
N SER A 482 -11.23 -6.98 2.21
CA SER A 482 -11.39 -5.54 2.49
C SER A 482 -10.16 -4.73 2.03
N PRO A 483 -10.29 -3.55 1.38
CA PRO A 483 -9.16 -2.77 0.89
C PRO A 483 -8.08 -2.43 1.92
N ARG A 484 -8.43 -2.39 3.21
CA ARG A 484 -7.51 -2.25 4.35
C ARG A 484 -6.29 -3.18 4.27
N ILE A 485 -6.45 -4.38 3.72
CA ILE A 485 -5.39 -5.36 3.46
C ILE A 485 -4.15 -4.76 2.77
N LEU A 486 -4.34 -3.75 1.91
CA LEU A 486 -3.25 -3.10 1.20
C LEU A 486 -2.34 -2.33 2.14
N PHE A 487 -2.91 -1.63 3.13
CA PHE A 487 -2.11 -0.83 4.07
C PHE A 487 -1.29 -1.74 4.98
N ASP A 488 -1.89 -2.80 5.50
CA ASP A 488 -1.14 -3.81 6.27
C ASP A 488 -0.01 -4.42 5.44
N ALA A 489 -0.28 -4.81 4.19
CA ALA A 489 0.75 -5.33 3.29
C ALA A 489 1.86 -4.32 2.96
N LEU A 490 1.53 -3.03 2.74
CA LEU A 490 2.50 -1.95 2.50
C LEU A 490 3.47 -1.78 3.68
N ARG A 491 2.95 -1.85 4.92
CA ARG A 491 3.71 -1.71 6.17
C ARG A 491 4.71 -2.84 6.37
N MET A 492 4.41 -4.03 5.86
CA MET A 492 5.22 -5.24 5.96
C MET A 492 6.37 -5.30 4.93
N VAL A 493 6.31 -4.55 3.82
CA VAL A 493 7.32 -4.64 2.75
C VAL A 493 8.73 -4.40 3.27
N TRP A 494 8.93 -3.37 4.11
CA TRP A 494 10.26 -2.96 4.54
C TRP A 494 10.89 -3.91 5.56
N SER A 495 10.14 -4.39 6.55
CA SER A 495 10.64 -5.36 7.54
C SER A 495 10.96 -6.71 6.89
N LEU A 496 10.07 -7.22 6.03
CA LEU A 496 10.33 -8.46 5.28
C LEU A 496 11.49 -8.30 4.29
N THR A 497 11.62 -7.14 3.63
CA THR A 497 12.79 -6.86 2.77
C THR A 497 14.07 -6.85 3.59
N ALA A 498 14.08 -6.21 4.77
CA ALA A 498 15.25 -6.17 5.66
C ALA A 498 15.70 -7.58 6.10
N VAL A 499 14.77 -8.51 6.34
CA VAL A 499 15.12 -9.93 6.57
C VAL A 499 15.66 -10.58 5.30
N HIS A 500 14.91 -10.52 4.20
CA HIS A 500 15.23 -11.20 2.93
C HIS A 500 16.62 -10.85 2.39
N VAL A 501 17.03 -9.57 2.46
CA VAL A 501 18.31 -9.09 1.94
C VAL A 501 19.49 -9.20 2.94
N SER A 502 19.22 -9.57 4.20
CA SER A 502 20.25 -9.63 5.24
C SER A 502 21.03 -10.96 5.17
N ALA A 503 22.20 -10.94 4.54
CA ALA A 503 23.07 -12.12 4.43
C ALA A 503 23.42 -12.81 5.78
N PRO A 504 23.54 -12.10 6.93
CA PRO A 504 23.71 -12.73 8.26
C PRO A 504 22.47 -13.48 8.79
N ALA A 505 21.27 -13.23 8.25
CA ALA A 505 20.06 -13.96 8.60
C ALA A 505 20.05 -15.37 8.00
N LEU A 506 19.38 -16.31 8.69
CA LEU A 506 19.37 -17.72 8.29
C LEU A 506 18.74 -17.90 6.90
N ALA A 507 19.18 -18.91 6.15
CA ALA A 507 18.66 -19.19 4.81
C ALA A 507 17.13 -19.42 4.82
N GLU A 508 16.64 -20.16 5.82
CA GLU A 508 15.20 -20.37 6.03
C GLU A 508 14.46 -19.06 6.33
N GLN A 509 15.03 -18.19 7.17
CA GLN A 509 14.44 -16.89 7.47
C GLN A 509 14.33 -16.01 6.21
N ARG A 510 15.38 -15.98 5.38
CA ARG A 510 15.38 -15.27 4.10
C ARG A 510 14.37 -15.86 3.10
N SER A 511 14.21 -17.18 3.08
CA SER A 511 13.23 -17.91 2.26
C SER A 511 11.79 -17.59 2.67
N GLN A 512 11.48 -17.66 3.97
CA GLN A 512 10.15 -17.34 4.51
C GLN A 512 9.77 -15.87 4.26
N ALA A 513 10.72 -14.94 4.45
CA ALA A 513 10.52 -13.53 4.12
C ALA A 513 10.27 -13.32 2.61
N GLN A 514 11.03 -14.00 1.74
CA GLN A 514 10.81 -13.96 0.29
C GLN A 514 9.43 -14.51 -0.11
N ALA A 515 8.97 -15.61 0.51
CA ALA A 515 7.65 -16.17 0.25
C ALA A 515 6.51 -15.23 0.70
N ALA A 516 6.69 -14.52 1.82
CA ALA A 516 5.77 -13.49 2.28
C ALA A 516 5.72 -12.28 1.34
N LEU A 517 6.88 -11.78 0.88
CA LEU A 517 7.00 -10.71 -0.12
C LEU A 517 6.35 -11.09 -1.46
N MET A 518 6.62 -12.30 -1.96
CA MET A 518 6.03 -12.81 -3.19
C MET A 518 4.51 -12.97 -3.09
N PHE A 519 3.98 -13.31 -1.92
CA PHE A 519 2.53 -13.29 -1.65
C PHE A 519 1.98 -11.86 -1.67
N ILE A 520 2.59 -10.93 -0.93
CA ILE A 520 2.19 -9.51 -0.92
C ILE A 520 2.17 -8.91 -2.33
N GLY A 521 3.20 -9.18 -3.13
CA GLY A 521 3.32 -8.66 -4.50
C GLY A 521 2.32 -9.25 -5.49
N LYS A 522 2.02 -10.55 -5.40
CA LYS A 522 1.10 -11.25 -6.34
C LYS A 522 -0.37 -11.22 -5.90
N GLU A 523 -0.66 -11.39 -4.62
CA GLU A 523 -2.03 -11.58 -4.11
C GLU A 523 -2.68 -10.30 -3.56
N ILE A 524 -1.86 -9.31 -3.17
CA ILE A 524 -2.31 -8.03 -2.62
C ILE A 524 -1.94 -6.87 -3.57
N GLY A 525 -1.00 -7.08 -4.50
CA GLY A 525 -0.69 -6.17 -5.59
C GLY A 525 0.29 -5.05 -5.25
N VAL A 526 1.07 -5.16 -4.17
CA VAL A 526 2.13 -4.19 -3.83
C VAL A 526 3.40 -4.54 -4.60
N ARG A 527 3.58 -3.96 -5.79
CA ARG A 527 4.62 -4.41 -6.75
C ARG A 527 6.05 -4.26 -6.23
N GLN A 528 6.34 -3.35 -5.29
CA GLN A 528 7.68 -3.24 -4.70
C GLN A 528 8.13 -4.53 -3.99
N ALA A 529 7.20 -5.35 -3.48
CA ALA A 529 7.54 -6.65 -2.87
C ALA A 529 8.01 -7.70 -3.90
N LEU A 530 7.92 -7.43 -5.21
CA LEU A 530 8.51 -8.24 -6.29
C LEU A 530 9.87 -7.68 -6.77
N HIS A 531 10.31 -6.56 -6.22
CA HIS A 531 11.47 -5.78 -6.69
C HIS A 531 12.44 -5.46 -5.54
N THR A 532 12.66 -6.43 -4.65
CA THR A 532 13.51 -6.34 -3.46
C THR A 532 15.01 -6.51 -3.72
N GLY A 533 15.45 -6.35 -4.98
CA GLY A 533 16.87 -6.41 -5.35
C GLY A 533 17.70 -5.32 -4.68
N VAL A 534 18.96 -5.63 -4.39
CA VAL A 534 19.85 -4.75 -3.62
C VAL A 534 20.78 -3.98 -4.56
N GLU A 535 20.46 -2.73 -4.90
CA GLU A 535 21.43 -1.78 -5.47
C GLU A 535 22.39 -1.29 -4.36
N GLY A 536 23.13 -2.23 -3.77
CA GLY A 536 24.08 -1.97 -2.70
C GLY A 536 25.44 -1.55 -3.27
N GLY A 537 25.96 -0.40 -2.84
CA GLY A 537 27.34 -0.02 -3.13
C GLY A 537 28.31 -1.09 -2.63
N ALA A 538 29.29 -1.46 -3.46
CA ALA A 538 30.19 -2.57 -3.19
C ALA A 538 31.01 -2.35 -1.90
N LEU A 539 30.64 -3.04 -0.82
CA LEU A 539 31.44 -3.11 0.39
C LEU A 539 32.73 -3.91 0.14
N PRO A 540 33.86 -3.52 0.77
CA PRO A 540 35.12 -4.26 0.66
C PRO A 540 34.95 -5.72 1.12
N PRO A 541 35.60 -6.71 0.46
CA PRO A 541 35.49 -8.12 0.83
C PRO A 541 35.91 -8.39 2.28
N GLU A 542 36.84 -7.61 2.82
CA GLU A 542 37.30 -7.61 4.21
C GLU A 542 36.17 -7.34 5.22
N ALA A 543 35.13 -6.60 4.82
CA ALA A 543 33.93 -6.38 5.63
C ALA A 543 32.88 -7.49 5.50
N ARG A 544 32.90 -8.25 4.38
CA ARG A 544 31.95 -9.35 4.14
C ARG A 544 32.26 -10.55 5.04
N LEU A 545 33.54 -10.90 5.20
CA LEU A 545 34.02 -12.07 5.95
C LEU A 545 35.21 -11.70 6.86
N PRO A 546 35.34 -12.32 8.05
CA PRO A 546 36.51 -12.13 8.91
C PRO A 546 37.75 -12.81 8.31
N LEU A 547 38.95 -12.35 8.69
CA LEU A 547 40.24 -12.89 8.23
C LEU A 547 40.41 -14.39 8.60
N ARG A 548 39.90 -14.78 9.76
CA ARG A 548 39.82 -16.17 10.26
C ARG A 548 38.53 -16.32 11.07
N LEU A 549 38.02 -17.54 11.13
CA LEU A 549 36.97 -17.93 12.07
C LEU A 549 37.63 -18.64 13.26
N GLU A 550 37.22 -18.29 14.48
CA GLU A 550 37.61 -19.04 15.68
C GLU A 550 36.84 -20.36 15.80
N VAL A 551 37.34 -21.31 16.60
CA VAL A 551 36.75 -22.65 16.73
C VAL A 551 35.37 -22.55 17.38
N GLY A 552 34.32 -22.81 16.59
CA GLY A 552 32.93 -22.71 17.02
C GLY A 552 32.21 -21.42 16.58
N GLU A 553 32.89 -20.51 15.87
CA GLU A 553 32.21 -19.40 15.20
C GLU A 553 31.34 -19.86 14.02
N ASP A 554 30.26 -19.12 13.78
CA ASP A 554 29.41 -19.30 12.61
C ASP A 554 30.06 -18.66 11.37
N ALA A 555 30.25 -19.46 10.32
CA ALA A 555 30.83 -19.06 9.04
C ALA A 555 29.91 -18.18 8.16
N THR A 556 28.64 -18.02 8.53
CA THR A 556 27.70 -17.12 7.86
C THR A 556 28.18 -15.66 8.04
N PRO A 557 28.50 -14.93 6.96
CA PRO A 557 27.61 -14.82 5.81
C PRO A 557 28.27 -15.17 4.46
N ALA A 558 27.77 -16.24 3.84
CA ALA A 558 27.96 -16.47 2.41
C ALA A 558 27.17 -15.42 1.60
N PHE A 559 27.84 -14.33 1.23
CA PHE A 559 27.44 -13.51 0.10
C PHE A 559 27.60 -14.35 -1.17
N VAL A 560 26.49 -14.57 -1.87
CA VAL A 560 26.49 -14.87 -3.31
C VAL A 560 26.01 -13.57 -3.95
N ASP A 561 26.83 -12.99 -4.83
CA ASP A 561 26.53 -11.76 -5.57
C ASP A 561 25.43 -11.98 -6.63
#